data_AF-A0A8T5JG11-F1
#
_entry.id   AF-A0A8T5JG11-F1
#
_cell.length_a   1.000
_cell.length_b   1.000
_cell.length_c   1.000
_cell.angle_alpha   90.00
_cell.angle_beta   90.00
_cell.angle_gamma   90.00
#
_symmetry.space_group_name_H-M   'P 1'
#
loop_
_entity.id
_entity.type
_entity.pdbx_description
1 polymer ?
#
loop_
_entity_poly.entity_id
_entity_poly.type
_entity_poly.pdbx_seq_one_letter_code
_entity_poly.pdbx_strand_id
1 'polypeptide(L)'
;MRKKVLAVLVATLVVGTAAGFLFFNTGIDLWQLTRAQRPMSGVPVTSASAITSPPPSMEGINTHTELYGTGADPDIITLGPKTGGCTDCPPYPEKTSMEFELGHGVPVLAPIDMVLIGFSNRNAKYRTGLDGEVQSPYNDLELTFESASPEWPGMIICVYHLSTSPLLPGHRQDSDSYEVEEWTGTDHALGHMFFERDDIVFRETEKNRVYDAFMGHLVQRGDVIGYAGSVGNHSMAPFRFKVLDTSKNPTVRLGNQYLHWVQPCSFFFWKCYGPDADFPIGVLAYPFPCGEYQLSAEQYDVDFKYTPMQN
;
A
#
# COMPACT_ATOMS: atom_id res chain seq x y z
N MET A 1 49.16 -41.43 36.89
CA MET A 1 49.28 -40.19 37.69
C MET A 1 48.21 -39.21 37.24
N ARG A 2 47.44 -38.68 38.21
CA ARG A 2 46.44 -37.60 38.06
C ARG A 2 47.12 -36.23 38.04
N LYS A 3 46.49 -35.26 37.36
CA LYS A 3 46.32 -33.81 37.68
C LYS A 3 45.44 -33.25 36.53
N LYS A 4 44.15 -32.89 36.64
CA LYS A 4 43.45 -31.83 37.43
C LYS A 4 44.22 -30.50 37.39
N VAL A 5 43.68 -29.31 37.07
CA VAL A 5 42.37 -28.71 36.75
C VAL A 5 42.72 -27.26 36.31
N LEU A 6 42.03 -26.63 35.35
CA LEU A 6 41.43 -25.30 35.56
C LEU A 6 40.45 -24.93 34.44
N ALA A 7 39.22 -24.69 34.85
CA ALA A 7 38.14 -24.12 34.05
C ALA A 7 38.31 -22.60 33.96
N VAL A 8 38.04 -22.03 32.78
CA VAL A 8 37.60 -20.64 32.65
C VAL A 8 36.30 -20.69 31.85
N LEU A 9 35.22 -20.35 32.54
CA LEU A 9 33.89 -20.15 31.98
C LEU A 9 33.87 -18.73 31.39
N VAL A 10 33.72 -18.59 30.08
CA VAL A 10 33.28 -17.33 29.46
C VAL A 10 31.90 -17.61 28.90
N ALA A 11 30.89 -17.05 29.56
CA ALA A 11 29.53 -17.02 29.07
C ALA A 11 29.44 -15.93 28.01
N THR A 12 29.23 -16.32 26.76
CA THR A 12 28.77 -15.40 25.72
C THR A 12 27.32 -15.75 25.42
N LEU A 13 26.45 -14.77 25.66
CA LEU A 13 25.02 -14.79 25.43
C LEU A 13 24.76 -15.09 23.93
N VAL A 14 24.08 -16.20 23.63
CA VAL A 14 23.45 -16.43 22.33
C VAL A 14 21.99 -16.09 22.50
N VAL A 15 21.53 -15.02 21.86
CA VAL A 15 20.10 -14.76 21.64
C VAL A 15 19.80 -15.26 20.23
N GLY A 16 19.10 -16.39 20.17
CA GLY A 16 18.42 -16.88 18.96
C GLY A 16 17.32 -15.91 18.52
N THR A 17 16.74 -16.01 17.33
CA THR A 17 16.33 -17.24 16.65
C THR A 17 16.25 -17.05 15.14
N ALA A 18 16.90 -17.93 14.40
CA ALA A 18 16.53 -18.28 13.04
C ALA A 18 15.55 -19.47 13.09
N ALA A 19 14.45 -19.38 12.36
CA ALA A 19 13.62 -20.49 11.92
C ALA A 19 13.10 -20.06 10.53
N GLY A 20 13.37 -20.71 9.41
CA GLY A 20 13.67 -22.13 9.19
C GLY A 20 12.38 -22.87 8.90
N PHE A 21 11.89 -22.80 7.66
CA PHE A 21 10.84 -23.69 7.17
C PHE A 21 11.33 -24.50 5.97
N LEU A 22 11.30 -25.82 6.18
CA LEU A 22 11.55 -26.89 5.24
C LEU A 22 10.34 -27.06 4.33
N PHE A 23 10.55 -27.12 3.00
CA PHE A 23 9.53 -27.62 2.08
C PHE A 23 9.59 -29.15 2.02
N PHE A 24 8.50 -29.80 2.45
CA PHE A 24 8.24 -31.18 2.09
C PHE A 24 7.63 -31.22 0.68
N ASN A 25 8.32 -31.96 -0.19
CA ASN A 25 7.92 -32.27 -1.54
C ASN A 25 6.94 -33.46 -1.49
N THR A 26 5.65 -33.22 -1.73
CA THR A 26 4.70 -34.29 -2.09
C THR A 26 3.96 -33.87 -3.34
N GLY A 27 4.32 -34.48 -4.46
CA GLY A 27 3.70 -34.25 -5.76
C GLY A 27 2.20 -34.52 -5.72
N ILE A 28 1.43 -33.58 -6.26
CA ILE A 28 0.05 -33.77 -6.69
C ILE A 28 -0.04 -33.21 -8.12
N ASP A 29 -0.57 -34.05 -9.01
CA ASP A 29 -0.60 -33.90 -10.46
C ASP A 29 -1.10 -32.55 -10.98
N LEU A 30 -0.24 -31.91 -11.75
CA LEU A 30 -0.45 -30.64 -12.43
C LEU A 30 -1.10 -30.84 -13.82
N TRP A 31 -2.28 -31.48 -13.90
CA TRP A 31 -3.09 -31.47 -15.13
C TRP A 31 -4.55 -31.71 -14.81
N GLN A 32 -5.30 -30.64 -14.54
CA GLN A 32 -6.72 -30.41 -14.90
C GLN A 32 -7.32 -29.31 -14.02
N LEU A 33 -7.42 -28.08 -14.53
CA LEU A 33 -8.53 -27.13 -14.30
C LEU A 33 -8.27 -25.79 -15.04
N THR A 34 -7.89 -25.84 -16.31
CA THR A 34 -8.06 -24.69 -17.22
C THR A 34 -9.51 -24.64 -17.69
N ARG A 35 -10.39 -24.08 -16.86
CA ARG A 35 -11.65 -23.52 -17.34
C ARG A 35 -11.55 -22.00 -17.21
N ALA A 36 -11.02 -21.36 -18.25
CA ALA A 36 -11.12 -19.91 -18.41
C ALA A 36 -12.61 -19.54 -18.36
N GLN A 37 -13.04 -18.92 -17.25
CA GLN A 37 -14.41 -18.42 -17.13
C GLN A 37 -14.49 -17.03 -17.78
N ARG A 38 -15.55 -16.84 -18.57
CA ARG A 38 -15.80 -15.64 -19.37
C ARG A 38 -15.94 -14.40 -18.47
N PRO A 39 -15.59 -13.20 -18.98
CA PRO A 39 -15.84 -11.92 -18.30
C PRO A 39 -17.30 -11.82 -17.84
N MET A 40 -17.55 -11.28 -16.64
CA MET A 40 -18.90 -10.87 -16.25
C MET A 40 -19.41 -9.82 -17.25
N SER A 41 -20.55 -10.10 -17.87
CA SER A 41 -21.15 -9.23 -18.89
C SER A 41 -21.45 -7.85 -18.30
N GLY A 42 -20.76 -6.80 -18.77
CA GLY A 42 -21.08 -5.39 -18.46
C GLY A 42 -19.98 -4.57 -17.78
N VAL A 43 -18.85 -5.18 -17.36
CA VAL A 43 -17.68 -4.44 -16.84
C VAL A 43 -16.71 -4.14 -17.99
N PRO A 44 -16.36 -2.87 -18.29
CA PRO A 44 -15.32 -2.56 -19.26
C PRO A 44 -13.98 -3.20 -18.86
N VAL A 45 -13.23 -3.73 -19.82
CA VAL A 45 -11.89 -4.33 -19.59
C VAL A 45 -10.91 -3.34 -18.96
N THR A 46 -11.16 -2.04 -19.11
CA THR A 46 -10.37 -0.93 -18.56
C THR A 46 -10.84 -0.45 -17.18
N SER A 47 -11.91 -1.03 -16.62
CA SER A 47 -12.42 -0.66 -15.30
C SER A 47 -11.54 -1.28 -14.21
N ALA A 48 -11.12 -0.47 -13.23
CA ALA A 48 -10.54 -0.99 -11.99
C ALA A 48 -11.60 -1.57 -11.03
N SER A 49 -12.88 -1.32 -11.30
CA SER A 49 -14.01 -1.87 -10.54
C SER A 49 -14.44 -3.19 -11.16
N ALA A 50 -14.51 -4.24 -10.34
CA ALA A 50 -15.18 -5.50 -10.66
C ALA A 50 -16.71 -5.38 -10.56
N ILE A 51 -17.20 -4.37 -9.84
CA ILE A 51 -18.61 -4.03 -9.69
C ILE A 51 -19.04 -2.96 -10.71
N THR A 52 -20.27 -3.08 -11.22
CA THR A 52 -20.78 -2.27 -12.35
C THR A 52 -21.66 -1.09 -11.92
N SER A 53 -22.00 -0.98 -10.63
CA SER A 53 -22.82 0.12 -10.11
C SER A 53 -22.39 0.50 -8.68
N PRO A 54 -22.62 1.75 -8.25
CA PRO A 54 -22.48 2.16 -6.86
C PRO A 54 -23.28 1.28 -5.90
N PRO A 55 -22.85 1.16 -4.62
CA PRO A 55 -23.64 0.46 -3.62
C PRO A 55 -24.97 1.21 -3.39
N PRO A 56 -26.11 0.49 -3.26
CA PRO A 56 -27.40 1.13 -2.97
C PRO A 56 -27.51 1.61 -1.51
N SER A 57 -26.65 1.14 -0.62
CA SER A 57 -26.56 1.53 0.80
C SER A 57 -25.17 1.19 1.35
N MET A 58 -24.74 1.93 2.37
CA MET A 58 -23.54 1.62 3.17
C MET A 58 -23.83 0.70 4.36
N GLU A 59 -25.10 0.42 4.64
CA GLU A 59 -25.50 -0.46 5.73
C GLU A 59 -24.93 -1.86 5.54
N GLY A 60 -24.11 -2.31 6.48
CA GLY A 60 -23.52 -3.64 6.45
C GLY A 60 -22.46 -3.85 5.36
N ILE A 61 -21.99 -2.81 4.66
CA ILE A 61 -21.03 -2.96 3.56
C ILE A 61 -19.72 -3.66 4.01
N ASN A 62 -19.27 -3.38 5.23
CA ASN A 62 -18.10 -4.03 5.83
C ASN A 62 -18.41 -5.41 6.43
N THR A 63 -19.66 -5.85 6.49
CA THR A 63 -20.01 -7.19 7.01
C THR A 63 -19.93 -8.28 5.93
N HIS A 64 -19.74 -7.88 4.66
CA HIS A 64 -19.53 -8.75 3.52
C HIS A 64 -18.11 -9.32 3.50
N THR A 65 -17.83 -10.25 4.40
CA THR A 65 -16.51 -10.89 4.56
C THR A 65 -16.03 -11.64 3.31
N GLU A 66 -16.92 -11.95 2.37
CA GLU A 66 -16.59 -12.47 1.04
C GLU A 66 -15.89 -11.47 0.11
N LEU A 67 -16.06 -10.16 0.36
CA LEU A 67 -15.40 -9.08 -0.36
C LEU A 67 -14.03 -8.72 0.24
N TYR A 68 -13.73 -9.27 1.42
CA TYR A 68 -12.37 -9.28 1.94
C TYR A 68 -11.58 -10.25 1.09
N GLY A 69 -10.29 -9.96 0.86
CA GLY A 69 -9.46 -10.78 -0.03
C GLY A 69 -9.65 -12.26 0.28
N THR A 70 -10.31 -12.96 -0.63
CA THR A 70 -11.25 -14.06 -0.32
C THR A 70 -11.00 -14.78 1.01
N GLY A 71 -11.70 -14.34 2.06
CA GLY A 71 -11.58 -14.84 3.43
C GLY A 71 -10.21 -14.54 4.06
N ALA A 72 -10.13 -13.54 4.94
CA ALA A 72 -8.98 -13.42 5.85
C ALA A 72 -8.95 -14.68 6.74
N ASP A 73 -8.05 -15.65 6.61
CA ASP A 73 -6.89 -15.84 5.76
C ASP A 73 -6.66 -17.36 5.63
N PRO A 74 -5.89 -17.90 4.67
CA PRO A 74 -4.91 -18.87 5.16
C PRO A 74 -3.46 -18.41 5.28
N ASP A 75 -2.88 -17.63 4.35
CA ASP A 75 -1.50 -17.11 4.46
C ASP A 75 -1.24 -15.78 3.70
N ILE A 76 -2.03 -14.80 4.07
CA ILE A 76 -2.14 -13.36 3.86
C ILE A 76 -2.19 -12.90 2.41
N ILE A 77 -3.29 -13.19 1.74
CA ILE A 77 -3.68 -12.60 0.45
C ILE A 77 -2.92 -13.16 -0.75
N THR A 78 -3.61 -14.09 -1.43
CA THR A 78 -3.43 -14.33 -2.85
C THR A 78 -4.75 -14.23 -3.60
N LEU A 79 -4.86 -13.20 -4.43
CA LEU A 79 -5.44 -13.13 -5.78
C LEU A 79 -5.68 -11.64 -6.02
N GLY A 80 -5.01 -11.07 -7.04
CA GLY A 80 -5.54 -9.88 -7.69
C GLY A 80 -7.00 -10.12 -8.11
N PRO A 81 -7.70 -9.10 -8.63
CA PRO A 81 -9.10 -9.22 -9.02
C PRO A 81 -9.41 -10.58 -9.69
N LYS A 82 -10.24 -11.41 -9.05
CA LYS A 82 -10.80 -12.62 -9.70
C LYS A 82 -11.68 -12.23 -10.91
N THR A 83 -12.03 -10.95 -10.99
CA THR A 83 -12.63 -10.20 -12.10
C THR A 83 -12.22 -8.73 -11.96
N GLY A 84 -11.85 -8.05 -13.04
CA GLY A 84 -11.78 -6.56 -13.06
C GLY A 84 -10.42 -5.90 -12.75
N GLY A 85 -9.29 -6.58 -12.95
CA GLY A 85 -7.98 -5.93 -13.05
C GLY A 85 -7.02 -6.79 -13.85
N CYS A 86 -5.77 -6.35 -14.00
CA CYS A 86 -4.78 -7.00 -14.87
C CYS A 86 -4.66 -8.49 -14.53
N THR A 87 -5.21 -9.34 -15.41
CA THR A 87 -5.36 -10.79 -15.20
C THR A 87 -4.05 -11.56 -15.23
N ASP A 88 -2.96 -10.87 -15.58
CA ASP A 88 -1.70 -11.50 -15.95
C ASP A 88 -0.67 -11.45 -14.79
N CYS A 89 -0.99 -10.77 -13.68
CA CYS A 89 -0.15 -10.74 -12.49
C CYS A 89 -0.58 -11.85 -11.51
N PRO A 90 0.23 -12.93 -11.35
CA PRO A 90 -0.10 -13.97 -10.40
C PRO A 90 -0.04 -13.38 -8.99
N PRO A 91 -0.97 -13.76 -8.10
CA PRO A 91 -0.84 -13.37 -6.72
C PRO A 91 0.29 -14.13 -6.03
N TYR A 92 0.80 -13.55 -4.95
CA TYR A 92 1.74 -14.21 -4.04
C TYR A 92 1.36 -13.89 -2.59
N PRO A 93 1.70 -14.76 -1.62
CA PRO A 93 1.42 -14.55 -0.20
C PRO A 93 1.86 -13.16 0.26
N GLU A 94 1.13 -12.58 1.19
CA GLU A 94 1.33 -11.26 1.78
C GLU A 94 0.97 -10.05 0.89
N LYS A 95 0.42 -10.26 -0.32
CA LYS A 95 0.04 -9.15 -1.23
C LYS A 95 -1.24 -8.42 -0.78
N THR A 96 -1.11 -7.27 -0.12
CA THR A 96 -2.25 -6.50 0.41
C THR A 96 -2.86 -5.44 -0.52
N SER A 97 -2.32 -5.29 -1.73
CA SER A 97 -2.60 -4.13 -2.58
C SER A 97 -3.16 -4.48 -3.96
N MET A 98 -3.70 -3.45 -4.61
CA MET A 98 -4.00 -3.42 -6.03
C MET A 98 -2.98 -2.52 -6.72
N GLU A 99 -2.24 -3.08 -7.68
CA GLU A 99 -1.26 -2.35 -8.49
C GLU A 99 -1.94 -1.65 -9.66
N PHE A 100 -1.54 -0.40 -9.90
CA PHE A 100 -1.86 0.35 -11.11
C PHE A 100 -0.56 0.65 -11.84
N GLU A 101 -0.40 0.10 -13.03
CA GLU A 101 0.73 0.39 -13.93
C GLU A 101 0.53 1.77 -14.56
N LEU A 102 1.54 2.63 -14.40
CA LEU A 102 1.50 4.05 -14.74
C LEU A 102 2.86 4.48 -15.27
N GLY A 103 2.89 5.56 -16.05
CA GLY A 103 4.17 6.22 -16.34
C GLY A 103 4.84 6.72 -15.06
N HIS A 104 6.17 6.68 -15.03
CA HIS A 104 6.93 7.25 -13.92
C HIS A 104 6.62 8.75 -13.82
N GLY A 105 6.42 9.25 -12.60
CA GLY A 105 6.07 10.65 -12.36
C GLY A 105 4.61 11.00 -12.68
N VAL A 106 3.75 10.04 -13.03
CA VAL A 106 2.32 10.30 -13.20
C VAL A 106 1.72 10.71 -11.84
N PRO A 107 0.94 11.80 -11.76
CA PRO A 107 0.28 12.22 -10.52
C PRO A 107 -0.69 11.16 -10.01
N VAL A 108 -0.60 10.91 -8.71
CA VAL A 108 -1.49 10.04 -7.95
C VAL A 108 -2.40 10.93 -7.11
N LEU A 109 -3.69 10.67 -7.15
CA LEU A 109 -4.75 11.50 -6.58
C LEU A 109 -5.41 10.85 -5.37
N ALA A 110 -5.87 11.68 -4.45
CA ALA A 110 -6.69 11.27 -3.32
C ALA A 110 -8.04 10.69 -3.81
N PRO A 111 -8.37 9.42 -3.50
CA PRO A 111 -9.65 8.82 -3.91
C PRO A 111 -10.84 9.35 -3.10
N ILE A 112 -10.56 9.93 -1.94
CA ILE A 112 -11.54 10.47 -0.99
C ILE A 112 -10.84 11.50 -0.11
N ASP A 113 -11.63 12.34 0.57
CA ASP A 113 -11.13 13.21 1.63
C ASP A 113 -10.49 12.36 2.73
N MET A 114 -9.23 12.64 3.05
CA MET A 114 -8.43 11.82 3.96
C MET A 114 -7.30 12.61 4.61
N VAL A 115 -6.86 12.16 5.78
CA VAL A 115 -5.83 12.84 6.58
C VAL A 115 -4.53 12.04 6.52
N LEU A 116 -3.40 12.71 6.26
CA LEU A 116 -2.09 12.05 6.30
C LEU A 116 -1.74 11.67 7.74
N ILE A 117 -1.61 10.37 8.01
CA ILE A 117 -1.32 9.83 9.36
C ILE A 117 0.01 9.11 9.45
N GLY A 118 0.68 8.84 8.33
CA GLY A 118 1.97 8.17 8.31
C GLY A 118 2.69 8.30 6.98
N PHE A 119 4.01 8.18 7.01
CA PHE A 119 4.82 7.94 5.82
C PHE A 119 6.03 7.07 6.14
N SER A 120 6.60 6.46 5.10
CA SER A 120 7.85 5.73 5.15
C SER A 120 8.60 5.94 3.84
N ASN A 121 9.71 6.68 3.86
CA ASN A 121 10.58 6.78 2.71
C ASN A 121 11.52 5.56 2.65
N ARG A 122 11.33 4.70 1.67
CA ARG A 122 12.22 3.55 1.41
C ARG A 122 12.84 3.65 0.01
N ASN A 123 12.83 4.83 -0.59
CA ASN A 123 13.51 5.08 -1.86
C ASN A 123 14.99 4.71 -1.75
N ALA A 124 15.46 3.96 -2.73
CA ALA A 124 16.85 3.60 -2.88
C ALA A 124 17.23 3.54 -4.36
N LYS A 125 18.51 3.72 -4.67
CA LYS A 125 19.00 3.51 -6.05
C LYS A 125 18.78 2.07 -6.50
N TYR A 126 18.94 1.11 -5.59
CA TYR A 126 18.62 -0.27 -5.87
C TYR A 126 18.21 -1.06 -4.63
N ARG A 127 17.63 -2.24 -4.87
CA ARG A 127 17.41 -3.30 -3.90
C ARG A 127 17.93 -4.61 -4.45
N THR A 128 18.65 -5.37 -3.64
CA THR A 128 19.00 -6.76 -3.94
C THR A 128 17.93 -7.69 -3.36
N GLY A 129 17.24 -8.44 -4.21
CA GLY A 129 16.28 -9.47 -3.84
C GLY A 129 16.92 -10.64 -3.12
N LEU A 130 16.11 -11.49 -2.48
CA LEU A 130 16.59 -12.71 -1.81
C LEU A 130 17.15 -13.75 -2.79
N ASP A 131 16.72 -13.67 -4.05
CA ASP A 131 17.20 -14.42 -5.21
C ASP A 131 18.48 -13.83 -5.83
N GLY A 132 18.95 -12.68 -5.34
CA GLY A 132 20.10 -11.97 -5.87
C GLY A 132 19.78 -11.06 -7.06
N GLU A 133 18.52 -10.98 -7.49
CA GLU A 133 18.09 -10.06 -8.54
C GLU A 133 18.17 -8.62 -8.05
N VAL A 134 18.70 -7.72 -8.88
CA VAL A 134 18.85 -6.30 -8.56
C VAL A 134 17.72 -5.51 -9.20
N GLN A 135 16.91 -4.86 -8.38
CA GLN A 135 15.86 -3.94 -8.81
C GLN A 135 16.39 -2.51 -8.75
N SER A 136 16.44 -1.81 -9.88
CA SER A 136 16.89 -0.41 -9.96
C SER A 136 16.13 0.35 -11.04
N PRO A 137 15.55 1.53 -10.76
CA PRO A 137 15.51 2.18 -9.44
C PRO A 137 14.65 1.39 -8.45
N TYR A 138 14.72 1.72 -7.16
CA TYR A 138 13.81 1.19 -6.14
C TYR A 138 13.07 2.35 -5.45
N ASN A 139 12.06 2.90 -6.14
CA ASN A 139 11.20 3.90 -5.54
C ASN A 139 10.13 3.21 -4.68
N ASP A 140 10.15 3.50 -3.39
CA ASP A 140 9.29 2.88 -2.38
C ASP A 140 8.97 3.87 -1.25
N LEU A 141 8.66 5.11 -1.63
CA LEU A 141 7.97 6.02 -0.72
C LEU A 141 6.54 5.53 -0.53
N GLU A 142 6.15 5.38 0.73
CA GLU A 142 4.79 5.05 1.14
C GLU A 142 4.18 6.18 1.97
N LEU A 143 2.91 6.48 1.68
CA LEU A 143 2.07 7.37 2.47
C LEU A 143 0.86 6.59 2.99
N THR A 144 0.46 6.92 4.21
CA THR A 144 -0.68 6.33 4.89
C THR A 144 -1.65 7.39 5.35
N PHE A 145 -2.92 7.17 5.04
CA PHE A 145 -4.01 8.08 5.34
C PHE A 145 -5.14 7.40 6.11
N GLU A 146 -5.86 8.18 6.90
CA GLU A 146 -7.16 7.81 7.45
C GLU A 146 -8.26 8.59 6.74
N SER A 147 -9.33 7.91 6.35
CA SER A 147 -10.50 8.54 5.73
C SER A 147 -11.11 9.59 6.63
N ALA A 148 -11.33 10.79 6.07
CA ALA A 148 -12.09 11.86 6.70
C ALA A 148 -13.58 11.81 6.32
N SER A 149 -13.96 10.89 5.42
CA SER A 149 -15.35 10.76 5.00
C SER A 149 -16.19 10.02 6.04
N PRO A 150 -17.39 10.53 6.37
CA PRO A 150 -18.32 9.84 7.25
C PRO A 150 -18.87 8.55 6.63
N GLU A 151 -18.73 8.36 5.31
CA GLU A 151 -19.16 7.15 4.60
C GLU A 151 -18.22 5.98 4.84
N TRP A 152 -16.94 6.26 5.10
CA TRP A 152 -15.89 5.28 5.32
C TRP A 152 -15.14 5.58 6.62
N PRO A 153 -15.80 5.52 7.79
CA PRO A 153 -15.19 5.89 9.05
C PRO A 153 -14.07 4.91 9.43
N GLY A 154 -12.90 5.45 9.78
CA GLY A 154 -11.73 4.64 10.19
C GLY A 154 -11.13 3.79 9.08
N MET A 155 -11.51 4.02 7.81
CA MET A 155 -10.87 3.38 6.67
C MET A 155 -9.43 3.90 6.53
N ILE A 156 -8.49 2.96 6.39
CA ILE A 156 -7.07 3.25 6.21
C ILE A 156 -6.71 3.05 4.74
N ILE A 157 -5.95 3.98 4.19
CA ILE A 157 -5.55 3.99 2.79
C ILE A 157 -4.03 4.12 2.77
N CYS A 158 -3.32 3.15 2.22
CA CYS A 158 -1.88 3.29 1.99
C CYS A 158 -1.59 3.24 0.50
N VAL A 159 -0.69 4.11 0.06
CA VAL A 159 -0.18 4.17 -1.32
C VAL A 159 1.33 4.12 -1.27
N TYR A 160 1.94 3.28 -2.09
CA TYR A 160 3.39 3.08 -2.07
C TYR A 160 3.99 2.96 -3.46
N HIS A 161 5.30 2.66 -3.53
CA HIS A 161 6.10 2.80 -4.75
C HIS A 161 6.00 4.19 -5.38
N LEU A 162 5.83 5.22 -4.55
CA LEU A 162 5.89 6.60 -5.00
C LEU A 162 7.35 7.01 -5.19
N SER A 163 7.61 7.85 -6.19
CA SER A 163 8.91 8.50 -6.34
C SER A 163 9.05 9.67 -5.37
N THR A 164 7.98 10.44 -5.17
CA THR A 164 7.96 11.62 -4.30
C THR A 164 6.52 12.02 -3.95
N SER A 165 6.36 12.97 -3.02
CA SER A 165 5.06 13.49 -2.61
C SER A 165 5.09 15.00 -2.35
N PRO A 166 4.03 15.74 -2.75
CA PRO A 166 3.87 17.15 -2.38
C PRO A 166 3.60 17.36 -0.89
N LEU A 167 3.24 16.31 -0.15
CA LEU A 167 2.98 16.34 1.30
C LEU A 167 4.26 16.21 2.14
N LEU A 168 5.39 15.92 1.48
CA LEU A 168 6.73 15.85 2.07
C LEU A 168 7.60 16.94 1.40
N PRO A 169 7.48 18.21 1.81
CA PRO A 169 8.21 19.32 1.18
C PRO A 169 9.74 19.21 1.33
N GLY A 170 10.21 18.59 2.41
CA GLY A 170 11.64 18.32 2.62
C GLY A 170 12.19 17.16 1.78
N HIS A 171 11.31 16.30 1.23
CA HIS A 171 11.74 15.18 0.38
C HIS A 171 12.36 15.69 -0.93
N ARG A 172 13.57 15.19 -1.25
CA ARG A 172 14.43 15.60 -2.39
C ARG A 172 15.17 16.94 -2.23
N GLN A 173 15.15 17.57 -1.06
CA GLN A 173 15.90 18.83 -0.86
C GLN A 173 17.40 18.59 -0.66
N ASP A 174 17.78 17.42 -0.13
CA ASP A 174 19.17 16.99 0.05
C ASP A 174 19.34 15.48 -0.23
N SER A 175 20.59 14.98 -0.18
CA SER A 175 20.88 13.57 -0.39
C SER A 175 20.27 12.64 0.66
N ASP A 176 20.12 13.14 1.89
CA ASP A 176 19.71 12.34 3.05
C ASP A 176 18.18 12.16 3.11
N SER A 177 17.45 13.03 2.41
CA SER A 177 15.99 13.07 2.28
C SER A 177 15.49 12.62 0.90
N TYR A 178 16.35 12.06 0.05
CA TYR A 178 15.94 11.55 -1.27
C TYR A 178 15.92 10.02 -1.33
N GLU A 179 17.04 9.40 -1.72
CA GLU A 179 17.18 7.96 -1.86
C GLU A 179 18.50 7.52 -1.22
N VAL A 180 18.46 6.41 -0.50
CA VAL A 180 19.69 5.78 0.00
C VAL A 180 20.36 4.97 -1.11
N GLU A 181 21.61 4.57 -0.90
CA GLU A 181 22.33 3.79 -1.91
C GLU A 181 21.66 2.42 -2.17
N GLU A 182 21.42 1.66 -1.10
CA GLU A 182 20.74 0.37 -1.14
C GLU A 182 19.59 0.36 -0.15
N TRP A 183 18.48 -0.30 -0.51
CA TRP A 183 17.37 -0.49 0.40
C TRP A 183 17.80 -1.28 1.65
N THR A 184 17.69 -0.66 2.83
CA THR A 184 18.05 -1.27 4.12
C THR A 184 16.88 -1.48 5.07
N GLY A 185 15.64 -1.16 4.66
CA GLY A 185 14.44 -1.31 5.48
C GLY A 185 13.70 -0.01 5.77
N THR A 186 13.03 0.07 6.93
CA THR A 186 12.09 1.14 7.30
C THR A 186 12.65 2.03 8.40
N ASP A 187 13.72 2.78 8.09
CA ASP A 187 14.40 3.64 9.05
C ASP A 187 13.99 5.12 8.95
N HIS A 188 13.27 5.48 7.89
CA HIS A 188 12.82 6.85 7.58
C HIS A 188 11.29 6.92 7.54
N ALA A 189 10.67 6.55 8.67
CA ALA A 189 9.22 6.53 8.84
C ALA A 189 8.77 7.40 10.02
N LEU A 190 7.54 7.92 9.92
CA LEU A 190 6.85 8.70 10.96
C LEU A 190 5.36 8.37 10.93
N GLY A 191 4.73 8.37 12.11
CA GLY A 191 3.29 8.19 12.22
C GLY A 191 2.85 6.73 12.12
N HIS A 192 1.61 6.51 11.74
CA HIS A 192 0.98 5.19 11.76
C HIS A 192 1.16 4.49 10.41
N MET A 193 1.82 3.35 10.43
CA MET A 193 2.06 2.51 9.26
C MET A 193 1.37 1.16 9.45
N PHE A 194 0.80 0.61 8.38
CA PHE A 194 -0.02 -0.60 8.42
C PHE A 194 0.59 -1.66 7.54
N PHE A 195 1.18 -2.66 8.15
CA PHE A 195 1.74 -3.82 7.47
C PHE A 195 0.72 -4.95 7.37
N GLU A 196 1.16 -6.05 6.78
CA GLU A 196 0.37 -7.26 6.51
C GLU A 196 -0.31 -7.77 7.79
N ARG A 197 0.46 -7.82 8.89
CA ARG A 197 0.04 -8.38 10.19
C ARG A 197 0.12 -7.39 11.36
N ASP A 198 0.81 -6.27 11.18
CA ASP A 198 1.21 -5.38 12.26
C ASP A 198 0.88 -3.92 11.92
N ASP A 199 0.22 -3.21 12.84
CA ASP A 199 0.09 -1.76 12.78
C ASP A 199 1.10 -1.13 13.74
N ILE A 200 1.99 -0.29 13.22
CA ILE A 200 3.14 0.26 13.95
C ILE A 200 3.09 1.77 13.92
N VAL A 201 3.27 2.40 15.09
CA VAL A 201 3.40 3.85 15.21
C VAL A 201 4.87 4.22 15.38
N PHE A 202 5.43 4.85 14.35
CA PHE A 202 6.77 5.41 14.35
C PHE A 202 6.76 6.80 14.98
N ARG A 203 7.72 7.04 15.88
CA ARG A 203 7.88 8.33 16.57
C ARG A 203 8.77 9.27 15.76
N GLU A 204 8.63 10.56 16.04
CA GLU A 204 9.53 11.57 15.47
C GLU A 204 10.98 11.32 15.91
N THR A 205 11.90 11.46 14.95
CA THR A 205 13.35 11.37 15.12
C THR A 205 14.02 12.42 14.22
N GLU A 206 15.31 12.69 14.44
CA GLU A 206 16.07 13.59 13.55
C GLU A 206 16.06 13.10 12.10
N LYS A 207 16.07 11.78 11.87
CA LYS A 207 16.06 11.16 10.54
C LYS A 207 14.77 11.37 9.75
N ASN A 208 13.64 11.55 10.43
CA ASN A 208 12.34 11.73 9.77
C ASN A 208 11.82 13.18 9.83
N ARG A 209 12.39 14.03 10.68
CA ARG A 209 12.07 15.45 10.71
C ARG A 209 12.46 16.16 9.42
N VAL A 210 13.54 15.72 8.75
CA VAL A 210 14.04 16.32 7.50
C VAL A 210 13.02 16.34 6.36
N TYR A 211 11.97 15.50 6.41
CA TYR A 211 10.94 15.46 5.37
C TYR A 211 9.89 16.56 5.54
N ASP A 212 9.83 17.22 6.70
CA ASP A 212 8.84 18.25 7.06
C ASP A 212 7.41 17.84 6.68
N ALA A 213 7.09 16.58 6.94
CA ALA A 213 5.84 15.96 6.51
C ALA A 213 4.62 16.70 7.05
N PHE A 214 3.62 16.89 6.20
CA PHE A 214 2.34 17.51 6.57
C PHE A 214 1.43 16.53 7.33
N MET A 215 1.96 15.98 8.43
CA MET A 215 1.24 15.07 9.31
C MET A 215 -0.03 15.74 9.85
N GLY A 216 -1.17 15.05 9.77
CA GLY A 216 -2.48 15.57 10.16
C GLY A 216 -3.14 16.50 9.12
N HIS A 217 -2.52 16.71 7.97
CA HIS A 217 -3.11 17.52 6.89
C HIS A 217 -4.23 16.75 6.19
N LEU A 218 -5.37 17.43 6.01
CA LEU A 218 -6.49 16.93 5.22
C LEU A 218 -6.20 17.19 3.74
N VAL A 219 -6.16 16.13 2.95
CA VAL A 219 -6.23 16.22 1.48
C VAL A 219 -7.66 15.94 1.04
N GLN A 220 -8.13 16.71 0.07
CA GLN A 220 -9.46 16.54 -0.50
C GLN A 220 -9.43 15.53 -1.65
N ARG A 221 -10.56 14.88 -1.91
CA ARG A 221 -10.74 14.03 -3.09
C ARG A 221 -10.32 14.78 -4.35
N GLY A 222 -9.41 14.17 -5.13
CA GLY A 222 -8.85 14.73 -6.36
C GLY A 222 -7.55 15.53 -6.18
N ASP A 223 -7.11 15.79 -4.95
CA ASP A 223 -5.80 16.40 -4.66
C ASP A 223 -4.65 15.46 -5.02
N VAL A 224 -3.51 16.02 -5.42
CA VAL A 224 -2.29 15.25 -5.70
C VAL A 224 -1.65 14.83 -4.38
N ILE A 225 -1.51 13.52 -4.17
CA ILE A 225 -0.91 12.95 -2.96
C ILE A 225 0.51 12.44 -3.18
N GLY A 226 0.87 12.16 -4.44
CA GLY A 226 2.18 11.64 -4.78
C GLY A 226 2.37 11.48 -6.27
N TYR A 227 3.54 10.99 -6.65
CA TYR A 227 3.90 10.71 -8.03
C TYR A 227 4.37 9.26 -8.14
N ALA A 228 3.89 8.55 -9.17
CA ALA A 228 4.25 7.16 -9.39
C ALA A 228 5.79 7.02 -9.51
N GLY A 229 6.34 6.04 -8.83
CA GLY A 229 7.75 5.67 -8.91
C GLY A 229 7.96 4.41 -9.72
N SER A 230 9.19 3.93 -9.76
CA SER A 230 9.54 2.68 -10.43
C SER A 230 10.34 1.74 -9.55
N VAL A 231 10.08 0.44 -9.73
CA VAL A 231 10.83 -0.66 -9.15
C VAL A 231 11.33 -1.52 -10.30
N GLY A 232 12.62 -1.39 -10.62
CA GLY A 232 13.18 -1.98 -11.83
C GLY A 232 12.52 -1.40 -13.09
N ASN A 233 11.99 -2.28 -13.94
CA ASN A 233 11.30 -1.93 -15.18
C ASN A 233 9.78 -1.71 -15.01
N HIS A 234 9.25 -1.80 -13.79
CA HIS A 234 7.84 -1.59 -13.50
C HIS A 234 7.63 -0.22 -12.86
N SER A 235 6.67 0.54 -13.39
CA SER A 235 6.32 1.86 -12.88
C SER A 235 4.86 1.84 -12.46
N MET A 236 4.62 2.08 -11.18
CA MET A 236 3.33 1.77 -10.58
C MET A 236 3.04 2.61 -9.34
N ALA A 237 1.76 2.68 -8.98
CA ALA A 237 1.31 3.20 -7.70
C ALA A 237 0.27 2.24 -7.11
N PRO A 238 0.68 1.30 -6.25
CA PRO A 238 -0.26 0.37 -5.65
C PRO A 238 -1.01 1.01 -4.48
N PHE A 239 -2.27 0.62 -4.33
CA PHE A 239 -3.13 1.04 -3.23
C PHE A 239 -3.55 -0.15 -2.39
N ARG A 240 -3.55 0.02 -1.06
CA ARG A 240 -4.11 -0.94 -0.11
C ARG A 240 -5.07 -0.26 0.85
N PHE A 241 -6.12 -0.97 1.23
CA PHE A 241 -7.21 -0.44 2.03
C PHE A 241 -7.52 -1.37 3.20
N LYS A 242 -7.56 -0.83 4.43
CA LYS A 242 -8.22 -1.50 5.55
C LYS A 242 -9.56 -0.84 5.85
N VAL A 243 -10.58 -1.64 6.10
CA VAL A 243 -11.89 -1.15 6.57
C VAL A 243 -12.21 -1.73 7.94
N LEU A 244 -12.98 -0.99 8.73
CA LEU A 244 -13.42 -1.42 10.05
C LEU A 244 -14.60 -2.40 9.94
N ASP A 245 -14.51 -3.50 10.66
CA ASP A 245 -15.61 -4.45 10.83
C ASP A 245 -15.91 -4.74 12.30
N THR A 246 -17.06 -5.35 12.55
CA THR A 246 -17.43 -5.85 13.87
C THR A 246 -16.72 -7.15 14.25
N SER A 247 -16.28 -7.95 13.26
CA SER A 247 -15.53 -9.17 13.48
C SER A 247 -14.04 -8.88 13.69
N LYS A 248 -13.39 -9.73 14.48
CA LYS A 248 -11.94 -9.64 14.68
C LYS A 248 -11.21 -10.33 13.54
N ASN A 249 -10.23 -9.65 12.96
CA ASN A 249 -9.24 -10.18 12.06
C ASN A 249 -8.22 -11.03 12.84
N PRO A 250 -8.19 -12.37 12.65
CA PRO A 250 -7.28 -13.24 13.39
C PRO A 250 -5.82 -13.12 12.96
N THR A 251 -5.50 -12.47 11.84
CA THR A 251 -4.12 -12.34 11.35
C THR A 251 -3.37 -11.15 11.94
N VAL A 252 -4.08 -10.19 12.52
CA VAL A 252 -3.49 -9.01 13.15
C VAL A 252 -2.81 -9.42 14.46
N ARG A 253 -1.48 -9.31 14.46
CA ARG A 253 -0.60 -9.60 15.60
C ARG A 253 -0.46 -8.38 16.51
N LEU A 254 -0.28 -7.20 15.92
CA LEU A 254 -0.18 -5.92 16.61
C LEU A 254 -1.10 -4.90 15.94
N GLY A 255 -1.80 -4.08 16.73
CA GLY A 255 -2.66 -3.03 16.21
C GLY A 255 -4.15 -3.29 16.39
N ASN A 256 -4.97 -2.68 15.52
CA ASN A 256 -6.41 -2.78 15.61
C ASN A 256 -6.92 -4.06 14.95
N GLN A 257 -7.31 -5.03 15.77
CA GLN A 257 -7.84 -6.32 15.32
C GLN A 257 -9.19 -6.24 14.59
N TYR A 258 -9.84 -5.07 14.52
CA TYR A 258 -11.11 -4.89 13.80
C TYR A 258 -10.92 -4.33 12.39
N LEU A 259 -9.67 -4.08 11.98
CA LEU A 259 -9.34 -3.65 10.62
C LEU A 259 -9.02 -4.85 9.73
N HIS A 260 -9.63 -4.86 8.53
CA HIS A 260 -9.48 -5.93 7.55
C HIS A 260 -9.00 -5.38 6.22
N TRP A 261 -7.96 -6.00 5.66
CA TRP A 261 -7.53 -5.71 4.29
C TRP A 261 -8.62 -6.13 3.29
N VAL A 262 -8.98 -5.24 2.37
CA VAL A 262 -9.99 -5.52 1.33
C VAL A 262 -9.36 -5.56 -0.06
N GLN A 263 -9.97 -6.30 -0.98
CA GLN A 263 -9.58 -6.29 -2.39
C GLN A 263 -10.18 -5.05 -3.08
N PRO A 264 -9.39 -4.03 -3.45
CA PRO A 264 -9.95 -2.72 -3.78
C PRO A 264 -10.84 -2.72 -5.04
N CYS A 265 -10.51 -3.53 -6.03
CA CYS A 265 -11.30 -3.73 -7.25
C CYS A 265 -12.66 -4.38 -7.00
N SER A 266 -12.73 -5.35 -6.09
CA SER A 266 -13.94 -6.08 -5.76
C SER A 266 -14.81 -5.33 -4.75
N PHE A 267 -14.18 -4.54 -3.89
CA PHE A 267 -14.82 -3.88 -2.76
C PHE A 267 -15.37 -2.50 -3.11
N PHE A 268 -14.63 -1.71 -3.91
CA PHE A 268 -15.01 -0.33 -4.20
C PHE A 268 -15.53 -0.15 -5.63
N PHE A 269 -16.49 0.76 -5.76
CA PHE A 269 -16.87 1.30 -7.07
C PHE A 269 -16.06 2.58 -7.29
N TRP A 270 -15.32 2.61 -8.39
CA TRP A 270 -14.47 3.72 -8.76
C TRP A 270 -15.11 4.55 -9.86
N LYS A 271 -15.09 5.87 -9.70
CA LYS A 271 -15.59 6.83 -10.69
C LYS A 271 -14.51 7.85 -11.01
N CYS A 272 -14.36 8.22 -12.28
CA CYS A 272 -13.48 9.32 -12.65
C CYS A 272 -13.86 10.59 -11.90
N TYR A 273 -12.85 11.23 -11.31
CA TYR A 273 -13.00 12.54 -10.73
C TYR A 273 -13.27 13.58 -11.81
N GLY A 274 -14.02 14.61 -11.43
CA GLY A 274 -14.15 15.88 -12.14
C GLY A 274 -14.49 16.95 -11.11
N PRO A 275 -14.16 18.22 -11.34
CA PRO A 275 -14.37 19.28 -10.34
C PRO A 275 -15.83 19.39 -9.90
N ASP A 276 -16.75 19.17 -10.83
CA ASP A 276 -18.20 19.19 -10.60
C ASP A 276 -18.80 17.78 -10.49
N ALA A 277 -17.96 16.75 -10.32
CA ALA A 277 -18.44 15.38 -10.26
C ALA A 277 -19.15 15.11 -8.93
N ASP A 278 -20.43 14.77 -9.02
CA ASP A 278 -21.16 14.23 -7.88
C ASP A 278 -20.70 12.79 -7.60
N PHE A 279 -20.41 12.49 -6.33
CA PHE A 279 -19.98 11.17 -5.88
C PHE A 279 -21.11 10.55 -5.05
N PRO A 280 -21.78 9.51 -5.59
CA PRO A 280 -22.74 8.75 -4.80
C PRO A 280 -22.08 8.15 -3.56
N ILE A 281 -22.90 7.83 -2.57
CA ILE A 281 -22.43 7.24 -1.31
C ILE A 281 -21.56 6.00 -1.55
N GLY A 282 -20.43 5.91 -0.86
CA GLY A 282 -19.52 4.77 -0.94
C GLY A 282 -18.66 4.71 -2.21
N VAL A 283 -18.79 5.68 -3.13
CA VAL A 283 -18.01 5.72 -4.37
C VAL A 283 -16.68 6.42 -4.14
N LEU A 284 -15.60 5.79 -4.59
CA LEU A 284 -14.26 6.38 -4.58
C LEU A 284 -13.96 7.06 -5.91
N ALA A 285 -13.18 8.14 -5.86
CA ALA A 285 -12.58 8.71 -7.05
C ALA A 285 -11.49 7.80 -7.58
N TYR A 286 -11.43 7.67 -8.90
CA TYR A 286 -10.31 7.04 -9.58
C TYR A 286 -9.03 7.80 -9.21
N PRO A 287 -7.97 7.12 -8.73
CA PRO A 287 -6.84 7.79 -8.10
C PRO A 287 -5.84 8.38 -9.10
N PHE A 288 -6.25 8.61 -10.35
CA PHE A 288 -5.42 9.20 -11.41
C PHE A 288 -6.30 10.09 -12.31
N PRO A 289 -5.71 11.06 -13.03
CA PRO A 289 -6.43 11.82 -14.05
C PRO A 289 -7.10 10.88 -15.07
N CYS A 290 -8.41 10.99 -15.24
CA CYS A 290 -9.16 10.21 -16.22
C CYS A 290 -10.40 10.97 -16.69
N GLY A 291 -10.96 10.54 -17.83
CA GLY A 291 -12.02 11.27 -18.49
C GLY A 291 -11.54 12.65 -18.96
N GLU A 292 -12.32 13.69 -18.69
CA GLU A 292 -12.01 15.08 -19.07
C GLU A 292 -11.26 15.85 -17.97
N TYR A 293 -11.05 15.26 -16.79
CA TYR A 293 -10.33 15.93 -15.72
C TYR A 293 -8.86 16.07 -16.06
N GLN A 294 -8.35 17.29 -15.91
CA GLN A 294 -6.97 17.66 -16.13
C GLN A 294 -6.48 18.42 -14.91
N LEU A 295 -5.29 18.05 -14.43
CA LEU A 295 -4.61 18.83 -13.40
C LEU A 295 -4.00 20.09 -14.03
N SER A 296 -3.67 21.06 -13.19
CA SER A 296 -2.84 22.18 -13.62
C SER A 296 -1.45 21.70 -14.06
N ALA A 297 -0.77 22.47 -14.91
CA ALA A 297 0.58 22.15 -15.35
C ALA A 297 1.57 22.03 -14.17
N GLU A 298 1.36 22.84 -13.12
CA GLU A 298 2.14 22.79 -11.89
C GLU A 298 1.98 21.44 -11.17
N GLN A 299 0.75 20.92 -11.06
CA GLN A 299 0.48 19.64 -10.41
C GLN A 299 1.01 18.41 -11.20
N TYR A 300 1.32 18.57 -12.49
CA TYR A 300 2.03 17.56 -13.28
C TYR A 300 3.55 17.58 -13.06
N ASP A 301 4.10 18.64 -12.46
CA ASP A 301 5.52 18.70 -12.11
C ASP A 301 5.79 17.84 -10.87
N VAL A 302 6.71 16.89 -10.98
CA VAL A 302 7.10 16.00 -9.87
C VAL A 302 7.74 16.75 -8.69
N ASP A 303 8.20 17.99 -8.92
CA ASP A 303 8.76 18.85 -7.89
C ASP A 303 7.70 19.75 -7.22
N PHE A 304 6.43 19.67 -7.64
CA PHE A 304 5.34 20.34 -6.95
C PHE A 304 5.27 19.91 -5.49
N LYS A 305 5.22 20.90 -4.59
CA LYS A 305 5.01 20.75 -3.15
C LYS A 305 3.89 21.66 -2.70
N TYR A 306 3.09 21.19 -1.75
CA TYR A 306 2.17 22.09 -1.07
C TYR A 306 2.95 23.07 -0.20
N THR A 307 2.55 24.34 -0.21
CA THR A 307 3.08 25.31 0.74
C THR A 307 2.51 25.04 2.13
N PRO A 308 3.32 25.15 3.21
CA PRO A 308 2.80 25.07 4.56
C PRO A 308 1.67 26.08 4.74
N MET A 309 0.50 25.64 5.22
CA MET A 309 -0.56 26.58 5.58
C MET A 309 -0.01 27.51 6.67
N GLN A 310 -0.06 28.83 6.44
CA GLN A 310 0.17 29.81 7.49
C GLN A 310 -1.02 29.71 8.45
N ASN A 311 -0.81 29.03 9.59
CA ASN A 311 -1.77 29.02 10.70
C ASN A 311 -1.98 30.43 11.25
#